data_AF-A0A2J0HNZ6-F1
#
_entry.id   AF-A0A2J0HNZ6-F1
#
_cell.length_a   1.000
_cell.length_b   1.000
_cell.length_c   1.000
_cell.angle_alpha   90.00
_cell.angle_beta   90.00
_cell.angle_gamma   90.00
#
_symmetry.space_group_name_H-M   'P 1'
#
loop_
_entity.id
_entity.type
_entity.pdbx_description
1 polymer ?
#
loop_
_entity_poly.entity_id
_entity_poly.type
_entity_poly.pdbx_seq_one_letter_code
_entity_poly.pdbx_strand_id
1 'polypeptide(L)'
;MAKRGVVTSTTVMIRKKFIESEKLLSLKNISIGLHLDLSEKSSLKEVENQLKLFEKKFKKTPSHLDGHRHCHLSKNNLLLVLKIAKKYNLPIRSRFLKDRKKIKKFCLKTPGSFISWHPDRLSILKERLAKIKTAAAELVCHPGYYDKKSTYPYNQKRKKELNFLKSRQFNILLKKFKPINYNEL
;
A
#
# COMPACT_ATOMS: atom_id res chain seq x y z
N MET A 1 3.09 -15.13 -4.00
CA MET A 1 2.39 -14.54 -2.83
C MET A 1 0.98 -14.15 -3.22
N ALA A 2 0.77 -13.30 -4.23
CA ALA A 2 -0.56 -13.00 -4.77
C ALA A 2 -1.33 -14.27 -5.20
N LYS A 3 -0.73 -15.14 -6.03
CA LYS A 3 -1.31 -16.45 -6.39
C LYS A 3 -1.61 -17.38 -5.20
N ARG A 4 -1.00 -17.13 -4.03
CA ARG A 4 -1.21 -17.89 -2.79
C ARG A 4 -2.22 -17.22 -1.84
N GLY A 5 -2.82 -16.09 -2.23
CA GLY A 5 -3.74 -15.31 -1.38
C GLY A 5 -3.08 -14.60 -0.19
N VAL A 6 -1.75 -14.59 -0.11
CA VAL A 6 -1.01 -14.02 1.03
C VAL A 6 -0.86 -12.50 0.91
N VAL A 7 -0.70 -12.01 -0.32
CA VAL A 7 -0.63 -10.58 -0.64
C VAL A 7 -1.83 -10.27 -1.52
N THR A 8 -2.75 -9.46 -1.00
CA THR A 8 -4.05 -9.15 -1.63
C THR A 8 -4.12 -7.73 -2.17
N SER A 9 -3.08 -6.92 -1.96
CA SER A 9 -2.99 -5.58 -2.53
C SER A 9 -1.55 -5.25 -2.88
N THR A 10 -1.37 -4.42 -3.91
CA THR A 10 -0.09 -3.79 -4.25
C THR A 10 -0.33 -2.37 -4.74
N THR A 11 0.70 -1.52 -4.62
CA THR A 11 0.67 -0.16 -5.17
C THR A 11 1.88 0.08 -6.07
N VAL A 12 1.69 0.90 -7.10
CA VAL A 12 2.72 1.13 -8.13
C VAL A 12 3.14 2.59 -8.16
N MET A 13 4.45 2.82 -8.17
CA MET A 13 5.01 4.14 -8.43
C MET A 13 5.01 4.38 -9.94
N ILE A 14 3.96 5.03 -10.43
CA ILE A 14 3.62 5.01 -11.87
C ILE A 14 4.71 5.56 -12.81
N ARG A 15 5.61 6.41 -12.29
CA ARG A 15 6.73 7.00 -13.04
C ARG A 15 7.97 6.11 -13.11
N LYS A 16 8.02 4.98 -12.41
CA LYS A 16 9.18 4.07 -12.45
C LYS A 16 9.14 3.23 -13.72
N LYS A 17 10.33 2.95 -14.28
CA LYS A 17 10.51 2.29 -15.59
C LYS A 17 9.95 0.86 -15.63
N PHE A 18 10.14 0.09 -14.56
CA PHE A 18 9.95 -1.36 -14.55
C PHE A 18 8.54 -1.82 -14.12
N ILE A 19 7.49 -1.16 -14.63
CA ILE A 19 6.10 -1.58 -14.34
C ILE A 19 5.61 -2.52 -15.45
N GLU A 20 5.43 -3.79 -15.09
CA GLU A 20 4.78 -4.83 -15.92
C GLU A 20 3.25 -4.81 -15.67
N SER A 21 2.51 -3.86 -16.29
CA SER A 21 1.08 -3.69 -16.01
C SER A 21 0.22 -4.91 -16.39
N GLU A 22 0.48 -5.54 -17.53
CA GLU A 22 -0.24 -6.74 -17.99
C GLU A 22 -0.13 -7.89 -16.99
N LYS A 23 1.07 -8.10 -16.45
CA LYS A 23 1.32 -9.12 -15.43
C LYS A 23 0.61 -8.83 -14.12
N LEU A 24 0.50 -7.55 -13.73
CA LEU A 24 -0.25 -7.17 -12.54
C LEU A 24 -1.76 -7.34 -12.77
N LEU A 25 -2.25 -6.99 -13.96
CA LEU A 25 -3.66 -7.13 -14.34
C LEU A 25 -4.10 -8.59 -14.46
N SER A 26 -3.21 -9.51 -14.81
CA SER A 26 -3.51 -10.95 -14.87
C SER A 26 -3.58 -11.64 -13.50
N LEU A 27 -3.19 -10.96 -12.42
CA LEU A 27 -3.32 -11.50 -11.08
C LEU A 27 -4.77 -11.42 -10.61
N LYS A 28 -5.32 -12.56 -10.18
CA LYS A 28 -6.63 -12.63 -9.55
C LYS A 28 -6.54 -12.23 -8.07
N ASN A 29 -7.64 -11.70 -7.54
CA ASN A 29 -7.83 -11.39 -6.11
C ASN A 29 -6.76 -10.44 -5.53
N ILE A 30 -6.29 -9.49 -6.34
CA ILE A 30 -5.40 -8.42 -5.89
C ILE A 30 -5.95 -7.06 -6.31
N SER A 31 -5.98 -6.11 -5.37
CA SER A 31 -6.20 -4.70 -5.71
C SER A 31 -4.89 -4.03 -6.11
N ILE A 32 -4.93 -3.17 -7.13
CA ILE A 32 -3.77 -2.41 -7.60
C ILE A 32 -4.06 -0.93 -7.33
N GLY A 33 -3.28 -0.29 -6.47
CA GLY A 33 -3.40 1.13 -6.15
C GLY A 33 -2.24 1.96 -6.70
N LEU A 34 -2.35 3.28 -6.55
CA LEU A 34 -1.31 4.22 -6.96
C LEU A 34 -0.43 4.58 -5.75
N HIS A 35 0.88 4.32 -5.88
CA HIS A 35 1.90 4.73 -4.91
C HIS A 35 2.46 6.09 -5.30
N LEU A 36 1.87 7.14 -4.75
CA LEU A 36 2.23 8.52 -5.06
C LEU A 36 3.69 8.81 -4.70
N ASP A 37 4.41 9.47 -5.61
CA ASP A 37 5.78 9.95 -5.39
C ASP A 37 5.76 11.48 -5.41
N LEU A 38 5.44 12.10 -4.27
CA LEU A 38 5.24 13.54 -4.14
C LEU A 38 6.36 14.19 -3.32
N SER A 39 6.82 15.34 -3.79
CA SER A 39 7.68 16.27 -3.04
C SER A 39 6.86 17.23 -2.18
N GLU A 40 7.52 18.06 -1.38
CA GLU A 40 6.87 19.11 -0.56
C GLU A 40 6.27 20.25 -1.38
N LYS A 41 6.74 20.44 -2.61
CA LYS A 41 6.27 21.46 -3.57
C LYS A 41 5.25 20.91 -4.57
N SER A 42 4.75 19.70 -4.33
CA SER A 42 3.78 19.08 -5.23
C SER A 42 2.46 19.85 -5.24
N SER A 43 1.79 19.86 -6.39
CA SER A 43 0.52 20.55 -6.59
C SER A 43 -0.61 19.55 -6.77
N LEU A 44 -1.86 20.05 -6.73
CA LEU A 44 -3.03 19.23 -7.06
C LEU A 44 -2.89 18.59 -8.46
N LYS A 45 -2.33 19.36 -9.41
CA LYS A 45 -2.07 18.91 -10.79
C LYS A 45 -1.10 17.74 -10.83
N GLU A 46 -0.08 17.72 -9.98
CA GLU A 46 0.88 16.61 -9.92
C GLU A 46 0.21 15.30 -9.44
N VAL A 47 -0.68 15.38 -8.44
CA VAL A 47 -1.47 14.22 -8.01
C VAL A 47 -2.36 13.71 -9.14
N GLU A 48 -3.07 14.62 -9.83
CA GLU A 48 -3.88 14.25 -11.00
C GLU A 48 -3.06 13.65 -12.13
N ASN A 49 -1.86 14.17 -12.39
CA ASN A 49 -0.98 13.66 -13.45
C ASN A 49 -0.56 12.22 -13.17
N GLN A 50 -0.17 11.88 -11.93
CA GLN A 50 0.16 10.49 -11.57
C GLN A 50 -1.06 9.57 -11.69
N LEU A 51 -2.25 10.05 -11.34
CA LEU A 51 -3.50 9.30 -11.52
C LEU A 51 -3.79 9.04 -13.01
N LYS A 52 -3.71 10.07 -13.86
CA LYS A 52 -3.91 9.91 -15.32
C LYS A 52 -2.90 8.97 -15.96
N LEU A 53 -1.64 9.01 -15.52
CA LEU A 53 -0.63 8.06 -15.97
C LEU A 53 -0.99 6.62 -15.56
N PHE A 54 -1.58 6.46 -14.37
CA PHE A 54 -2.07 5.15 -13.91
C PHE A 54 -3.19 4.66 -14.82
N GLU A 55 -4.22 5.47 -15.06
CA GLU A 55 -5.33 5.13 -15.94
C GLU A 55 -4.86 4.81 -17.36
N LYS A 56 -3.94 5.59 -17.92
CA LYS A 56 -3.36 5.32 -19.24
C LYS A 56 -2.69 3.95 -19.32
N LYS A 57 -1.96 3.56 -18.26
CA LYS A 57 -1.14 2.33 -18.22
C LYS A 57 -1.92 1.08 -17.80
N PHE A 58 -2.90 1.22 -16.92
CA PHE A 58 -3.70 0.11 -16.39
C PHE A 58 -5.11 0.01 -16.99
N LYS A 59 -5.52 1.00 -17.79
CA LYS A 59 -6.86 1.10 -18.40
C LYS A 59 -8.02 1.10 -17.39
N LYS A 60 -7.73 1.47 -16.14
CA LYS A 60 -8.68 1.59 -15.04
C LYS A 60 -8.16 2.55 -13.96
N THR A 61 -9.06 3.02 -13.11
CA THR A 61 -8.69 3.79 -11.91
C THR A 61 -7.92 2.92 -10.91
N PRO A 62 -7.02 3.51 -10.10
CA PRO A 62 -6.40 2.78 -9.01
C PRO A 62 -7.45 2.41 -7.96
N SER A 63 -7.28 1.27 -7.29
CA SER A 63 -8.18 0.83 -6.20
C SER A 63 -8.10 1.69 -4.94
N HIS A 64 -6.96 2.36 -4.72
CA HIS A 64 -6.69 3.22 -3.56
C HIS A 64 -5.44 4.06 -3.80
N LEU A 65 -5.22 5.04 -2.92
CA LEU A 65 -4.02 5.88 -2.90
C LEU A 65 -3.19 5.62 -1.64
N ASP A 66 -1.89 5.49 -1.84
CA ASP A 66 -0.89 5.67 -0.78
C ASP A 66 0.31 6.45 -1.32
N GLY A 67 1.39 6.57 -0.55
CA GLY A 67 2.51 7.42 -0.92
C GLY A 67 3.85 6.85 -0.48
N HIS A 68 4.86 7.04 -1.33
CA HIS A 68 6.24 6.72 -1.04
C HIS A 68 6.70 7.46 0.20
N ARG A 69 7.21 6.72 1.19
CA ARG A 69 7.58 7.26 2.51
C ARG A 69 6.44 8.02 3.19
N HIS A 70 5.19 7.65 2.89
CA HIS A 70 3.98 8.32 3.38
C HIS A 70 3.86 9.80 2.98
N CYS A 71 4.46 10.21 1.86
CA CYS A 71 4.42 11.59 1.37
C CYS A 71 2.99 12.12 1.19
N HIS A 72 2.00 11.25 0.98
CA HIS A 72 0.58 11.58 0.85
C HIS A 72 -0.07 12.05 2.16
N LEU A 73 0.55 11.76 3.31
CA LEU A 73 0.11 12.20 4.64
C LEU A 73 0.89 13.41 5.16
N SER A 74 1.81 13.97 4.36
CA SER A 74 2.59 15.15 4.76
C SER A 74 1.68 16.39 4.91
N LYS A 75 2.15 17.38 5.67
CA LYS A 75 1.42 18.64 5.90
C LYS A 75 1.03 19.31 4.59
N ASN A 76 1.93 19.34 3.61
CA ASN A 76 1.72 20.03 2.33
C ASN A 76 0.86 19.21 1.35
N ASN A 77 0.95 17.88 1.39
CA ASN A 77 0.29 17.03 0.39
C ASN A 77 -1.09 16.53 0.80
N LEU A 78 -1.35 16.39 2.11
CA LEU A 78 -2.57 15.71 2.58
C LEU A 78 -3.85 16.32 2.02
N LEU A 79 -3.95 17.65 1.98
CA LEU A 79 -5.16 18.31 1.46
C LEU A 79 -5.32 18.13 -0.06
N LEU A 80 -4.21 18.08 -0.81
CA LEU A 80 -4.20 17.81 -2.25
C LEU A 80 -4.70 16.39 -2.52
N VAL A 81 -4.17 15.41 -1.79
CA VAL A 81 -4.54 14.00 -1.94
C VAL A 81 -5.99 13.77 -1.53
N LEU A 82 -6.48 14.39 -0.45
CA LEU A 82 -7.88 14.29 -0.05
C LEU A 82 -8.84 14.83 -1.11
N LYS A 83 -8.52 15.97 -1.75
CA LYS A 83 -9.33 16.55 -2.84
C LYS A 83 -9.42 15.58 -4.03
N ILE A 84 -8.29 15.00 -4.44
CA ILE A 84 -8.28 14.03 -5.54
C ILE A 84 -9.00 12.74 -5.17
N ALA A 85 -8.70 12.17 -4.01
CA ALA A 85 -9.38 10.97 -3.55
C ALA A 85 -10.90 11.16 -3.49
N LYS A 86 -11.37 12.34 -3.05
CA LYS A 86 -12.81 12.66 -3.04
C LYS A 86 -13.40 12.71 -4.45
N LYS A 87 -12.73 13.38 -5.38
CA LYS A 87 -13.13 13.49 -6.79
C LYS A 87 -13.26 12.12 -7.47
N TYR A 88 -12.36 11.19 -7.16
CA TYR A 88 -12.32 9.85 -7.78
C TYR A 88 -12.92 8.75 -6.89
N ASN A 89 -13.51 9.11 -5.74
CA ASN A 89 -14.02 8.18 -4.71
C ASN A 89 -13.03 7.07 -4.31
N LEU A 90 -11.76 7.44 -4.09
CA LEU A 90 -10.69 6.50 -3.81
C LEU A 90 -10.41 6.37 -2.30
N PRO A 91 -10.32 5.14 -1.76
CA PRO A 91 -9.77 4.91 -0.44
C PRO A 91 -8.33 5.44 -0.30
N ILE A 92 -7.95 5.84 0.92
CA ILE A 92 -6.59 6.29 1.23
C ILE A 92 -5.98 5.47 2.36
N ARG A 93 -4.72 5.04 2.23
CA ARG A 93 -3.93 4.49 3.34
C ARG A 93 -3.75 5.51 4.46
N SER A 94 -4.10 5.15 5.69
CA SER A 94 -3.81 5.93 6.90
C SER A 94 -2.70 5.27 7.73
N ARG A 95 -2.01 6.03 8.57
CA ARG A 95 -0.98 5.48 9.47
C ARG A 95 -1.39 5.59 10.93
N PHE A 96 -1.78 6.78 11.36
CA PHE A 96 -2.15 7.09 12.73
C PHE A 96 -3.62 7.46 12.87
N LEU A 97 -4.11 7.51 14.12
CA LEU A 97 -5.50 7.90 14.42
C LEU A 97 -5.85 9.28 13.85
N LYS A 98 -4.91 10.24 13.89
CA LYS A 98 -5.10 11.58 13.33
C LYS A 98 -5.37 11.55 11.82
N ASP A 99 -4.65 10.70 11.09
CA ASP A 99 -4.81 10.56 9.63
C ASP A 99 -6.19 9.98 9.34
N ARG A 100 -6.58 8.92 10.07
CA ARG A 100 -7.90 8.28 9.95
C ARG A 100 -9.03 9.26 10.20
N LYS A 101 -8.97 10.03 11.28
CA LYS A 101 -9.98 11.05 11.61
C LYS A 101 -10.12 12.06 10.48
N LYS A 102 -9.00 12.55 9.93
CA LYS A 102 -9.00 13.55 8.85
C LYS A 102 -9.53 12.98 7.53
N ILE A 103 -9.14 11.75 7.16
CA ILE A 103 -9.66 11.07 5.96
C ILE A 103 -11.17 10.81 6.09
N LYS A 104 -11.64 10.31 7.25
CA LYS A 104 -13.07 10.09 7.50
C LYS A 104 -13.89 11.38 7.49
N LYS A 105 -13.35 12.50 7.99
CA LYS A 105 -14.00 13.82 7.91
C LYS A 105 -14.22 14.29 6.47
N PHE A 106 -13.42 13.81 5.52
CA PHE A 106 -13.61 14.03 4.07
C PHE A 106 -14.57 13.01 3.43
N CYS A 107 -15.24 12.17 4.23
CA CYS A 107 -16.10 11.08 3.79
C CYS A 107 -15.39 10.13 2.81
N LEU A 108 -14.15 9.77 3.15
CA LEU A 108 -13.31 8.84 2.40
C LEU A 108 -13.01 7.58 3.22
N LYS A 109 -12.89 6.45 2.50
CA LYS A 109 -12.59 5.14 3.09
C LYS A 109 -11.11 5.03 3.46
N THR A 110 -10.80 4.34 4.55
CA THR A 110 -9.43 4.05 5.00
C THR A 110 -9.39 2.86 5.97
N PRO A 111 -8.33 2.03 5.98
CA PRO A 111 -8.21 0.94 6.95
C PRO A 111 -8.27 1.44 8.40
N GLY A 112 -8.89 0.63 9.27
CA GLY A 112 -9.02 0.95 10.70
C GLY A 112 -7.70 0.89 11.46
N SER A 113 -6.76 0.07 10.99
CA SER A 113 -5.43 -0.10 11.58
C SER A 113 -4.33 -0.14 10.52
N PHE A 114 -3.11 0.22 10.92
CA PHE A 114 -1.93 0.18 10.07
C PHE A 114 -0.79 -0.49 10.82
N ILE A 115 -0.15 -1.46 10.17
CA ILE A 115 0.97 -2.22 10.72
C ILE A 115 2.15 -2.07 9.77
N SER A 116 3.16 -1.33 10.24
CA SER A 116 4.49 -1.34 9.61
C SER A 116 5.24 -2.60 10.02
N TRP A 117 5.77 -3.30 9.02
CA TRP A 117 6.59 -4.50 9.18
C TRP A 117 8.07 -4.24 8.90
N HIS A 118 8.94 -4.99 9.57
CA HIS A 118 10.37 -5.11 9.27
C HIS A 118 10.83 -6.52 9.65
N PRO A 119 11.64 -7.20 8.82
CA PRO A 119 12.00 -8.61 9.05
C PRO A 119 12.70 -8.85 10.40
N ASP A 120 13.48 -7.89 10.87
CA ASP A 120 14.20 -8.00 12.15
C ASP A 120 13.32 -7.64 13.38
N ARG A 121 12.00 -7.46 13.21
CA ARG A 121 11.05 -7.06 14.28
C ARG A 121 9.85 -7.99 14.41
N LEU A 122 10.07 -9.31 14.37
CA LEU A 122 9.01 -10.32 14.39
C LEU A 122 8.13 -10.26 15.65
N SER A 123 8.70 -10.04 16.83
CA SER A 123 7.95 -9.90 18.08
C SER A 123 6.92 -8.76 18.00
N ILE A 124 7.35 -7.60 17.50
CA ILE A 124 6.50 -6.42 17.31
C ILE A 124 5.38 -6.70 16.29
N LEU A 125 5.64 -7.46 15.23
CA LEU A 125 4.57 -7.86 14.31
C LEU A 125 3.52 -8.72 15.00
N LYS A 126 3.94 -9.76 15.74
CA LYS A 126 3.02 -10.64 16.47
C LYS A 126 2.16 -9.84 17.46
N GLU A 127 2.79 -8.95 18.22
CA GLU A 127 2.11 -8.06 19.15
C GLU A 127 1.07 -7.18 18.44
N ARG A 128 1.45 -6.54 17.33
CA ARG A 128 0.55 -5.66 16.57
C ARG A 128 -0.61 -6.41 15.94
N LEU A 129 -0.37 -7.62 15.40
CA LEU A 129 -1.43 -8.47 14.87
C LEU A 129 -2.41 -8.88 15.96
N ALA A 130 -1.92 -9.26 17.15
CA ALA A 130 -2.77 -9.63 18.28
C ALA A 130 -3.63 -8.47 18.82
N LYS A 131 -3.19 -7.22 18.60
CA LYS A 131 -3.90 -6.00 19.04
C LYS A 131 -4.91 -5.47 18.01
N ILE A 132 -5.09 -6.10 16.84
CA ILE A 132 -6.08 -5.66 15.86
C ILE A 132 -7.49 -5.84 16.45
N LYS A 133 -8.23 -4.74 16.55
CA LYS A 133 -9.66 -4.72 16.96
C LYS A 133 -10.57 -4.12 15.89
N THR A 134 -10.02 -3.76 14.74
CA THR A 134 -10.74 -3.06 13.66
C THR A 134 -11.14 -4.01 12.56
N ALA A 135 -12.29 -3.75 11.91
CA ALA A 135 -12.80 -4.57 10.81
C ALA A 135 -11.77 -4.81 9.68
N ALA A 136 -10.96 -3.80 9.35
CA ALA A 136 -9.88 -3.90 8.38
C ALA A 136 -8.58 -3.34 8.95
N ALA A 137 -7.48 -4.07 8.78
CA ALA A 137 -6.13 -3.65 9.12
C ALA A 137 -5.21 -3.81 7.90
N GLU A 138 -4.31 -2.86 7.69
CA GLU A 138 -3.34 -2.93 6.61
C GLU A 138 -1.95 -3.29 7.15
N LEU A 139 -1.44 -4.46 6.75
CA LEU A 139 -0.06 -4.89 6.97
C LEU A 139 0.80 -4.53 5.75
N VAL A 140 1.69 -3.54 5.90
CA VAL A 140 2.58 -3.13 4.82
C VAL A 140 3.83 -3.97 4.81
N CYS A 141 4.15 -4.51 3.64
CA CYS A 141 5.39 -5.24 3.37
C CYS A 141 6.02 -4.76 2.06
N HIS A 142 7.30 -5.06 1.89
CA HIS A 142 8.12 -4.72 0.73
C HIS A 142 8.84 -5.95 0.17
N PRO A 143 8.17 -7.09 -0.03
CA PRO A 143 8.84 -8.29 -0.48
C PRO A 143 9.41 -8.10 -1.88
N GLY A 144 10.59 -8.65 -2.12
CA GLY A 144 11.27 -8.53 -3.40
C GLY A 144 12.49 -9.44 -3.47
N TYR A 145 12.92 -9.74 -4.69
CA TYR A 145 14.17 -10.46 -4.90
C TYR A 145 15.36 -9.52 -4.61
N TYR A 146 16.44 -10.11 -4.13
CA TYR A 146 17.70 -9.37 -3.98
C TYR A 146 18.28 -9.07 -5.36
N ASP A 147 18.65 -7.82 -5.58
CA ASP A 147 19.31 -7.38 -6.81
C ASP A 147 20.73 -6.91 -6.49
N LYS A 148 21.74 -7.60 -7.02
CA LYS A 148 23.16 -7.24 -6.82
C LYS A 148 23.50 -5.83 -7.32
N LYS A 149 22.75 -5.32 -8.31
CA LYS A 149 22.96 -3.99 -8.90
C LYS A 149 22.26 -2.87 -8.13
N SER A 150 21.39 -3.21 -7.16
CA SER A 150 20.63 -2.22 -6.40
C SER A 150 21.37 -1.76 -5.16
N THR A 151 21.64 -0.46 -5.10
CA THR A 151 22.25 0.24 -3.94
C THR A 151 21.22 0.63 -2.88
N TYR A 152 19.93 0.30 -3.06
CA TYR A 152 18.89 0.71 -2.12
C TYR A 152 19.11 0.05 -0.74
N PRO A 153 19.17 0.80 0.38
CA PRO A 153 19.53 0.24 1.69
C PRO A 153 18.65 -0.92 2.16
N TYR A 154 17.40 -0.95 1.72
CA TYR A 154 16.43 -1.98 2.08
C TYR A 154 16.48 -3.24 1.19
N ASN A 155 17.32 -3.29 0.16
CA ASN A 155 17.37 -4.36 -0.85
C ASN A 155 17.46 -5.76 -0.23
N GLN A 156 18.41 -5.99 0.68
CA GLN A 156 18.54 -7.28 1.38
C GLN A 156 17.30 -7.62 2.23
N LYS A 157 16.67 -6.61 2.84
CA LYS A 157 15.53 -6.79 3.73
C LYS A 157 14.28 -7.20 2.94
N ARG A 158 14.14 -6.76 1.68
CA ARG A 158 13.08 -7.23 0.76
C ARG A 158 13.10 -8.74 0.55
N LYS A 159 14.28 -9.35 0.41
CA LYS A 159 14.44 -10.81 0.29
C LYS A 159 14.06 -11.53 1.57
N LYS A 160 14.45 -10.99 2.73
CA LYS A 160 14.02 -11.52 4.04
C LYS A 160 12.49 -11.48 4.19
N GLU A 161 11.85 -10.35 3.84
CA GLU A 161 10.39 -10.23 3.87
C GLU A 161 9.72 -11.23 2.91
N LEU A 162 10.23 -11.37 1.68
CA LEU A 162 9.73 -12.34 0.71
C LEU A 162 9.76 -13.77 1.26
N ASN A 163 10.88 -14.17 1.88
CA ASN A 163 11.02 -15.50 2.47
C ASN A 163 10.07 -15.70 3.66
N PHE A 164 9.97 -14.70 4.54
CA PHE A 164 9.05 -14.75 5.67
C PHE A 164 7.59 -14.88 5.23
N LEU A 165 7.13 -14.06 4.27
CA LEU A 165 5.75 -14.14 3.75
C LEU A 165 5.45 -15.47 3.04
N LYS A 166 6.48 -16.20 2.57
CA LYS A 166 6.32 -17.55 1.99
C LYS A 166 6.28 -18.66 3.05
N SER A 167 6.70 -18.38 4.28
CA SER A 167 6.93 -19.37 5.34
C SER A 167 5.63 -19.93 5.94
N ARG A 168 5.73 -21.12 6.53
CA ARG A 168 4.66 -21.70 7.37
C ARG A 168 4.34 -20.80 8.56
N GLN A 169 5.35 -20.16 9.14
CA GLN A 169 5.17 -19.28 10.30
C GLN A 169 4.22 -18.12 9.98
N PHE A 170 4.40 -17.46 8.82
CA PHE A 170 3.50 -16.38 8.42
C PHE A 170 2.09 -16.89 8.11
N ASN A 171 1.97 -18.03 7.43
CA ASN A 171 0.66 -18.65 7.19
C ASN A 171 -0.10 -18.92 8.51
N ILE A 172 0.59 -19.39 9.57
CA ILE A 172 -0.02 -19.59 10.89
C ILE A 172 -0.51 -18.27 11.48
N LEU A 173 0.29 -17.19 11.38
CA LEU A 173 -0.13 -15.87 11.85
C LEU A 173 -1.37 -15.36 11.11
N LEU A 174 -1.46 -15.64 9.80
CA LEU A 174 -2.60 -15.22 8.98
C LEU A 174 -3.89 -16.01 9.21
N LYS A 175 -3.85 -17.23 9.78
CA LYS A 175 -5.05 -18.07 9.96
C LYS A 175 -6.20 -17.38 10.73
N LYS A 176 -5.88 -16.40 11.58
CA LYS A 176 -6.86 -15.64 12.37
C LYS A 176 -7.53 -14.50 11.59
N PHE A 177 -7.09 -14.25 10.36
CA PHE A 177 -7.51 -13.12 9.55
C PHE A 177 -8.06 -13.61 8.22
N LYS A 178 -9.13 -12.96 7.74
CA LYS A 178 -9.58 -13.10 6.35
C LYS A 178 -8.77 -12.10 5.50
N PRO A 179 -7.95 -12.55 4.53
CA PRO A 179 -7.28 -11.63 3.62
C PRO A 179 -8.33 -10.93 2.75
N ILE A 180 -8.31 -9.60 2.75
CA ILE A 180 -9.16 -8.73 1.92
C ILE A 180 -8.27 -7.75 1.13
N ASN A 181 -8.85 -7.08 0.16
CA ASN A 181 -8.18 -6.05 -0.63
C ASN A 181 -8.94 -4.70 -0.60
N TYR A 182 -8.39 -3.65 -1.21
CA TYR A 182 -8.98 -2.32 -1.13
C TYR A 182 -10.32 -2.16 -1.86
N ASN A 183 -10.68 -3.08 -2.77
CA ASN A 183 -12.00 -3.08 -3.39
C ASN A 183 -13.10 -3.56 -2.43
N GLU A 184 -12.72 -4.20 -1.32
CA GLU A 184 -13.62 -4.71 -0.28
C GLU A 184 -13.72 -3.77 0.95
N LEU A 185 -13.04 -2.62 0.89
CA LEU A 185 -13.04 -1.61 1.96
C LEU A 185 -14.28 -0.71 1.88
#